data_AF-A0A0R3QPT1-F1
#
_entry.id   AF-A0A0R3QPT1-F1
#
_cell.length_a   1.000
_cell.length_b   1.000
_cell.length_c   1.000
_cell.angle_alpha   90.00
_cell.angle_beta   90.00
_cell.angle_gamma   90.00
#
_symmetry.space_group_name_H-M   'P 1'
#
loop_
_entity.id
_entity.type
_entity.pdbx_description
1 polymer ?
#
loop_
_entity_poly.entity_id
_entity_poly.type
_entity_poly.pdbx_seq_one_letter_code
_entity_poly.pdbx_strand_id
1 'polypeptide(L)'
;MIASFVEYLTEELLLLKKDPDCTTCFPTEGNSIVDYYENLRIFIRYRAELWPELIRFSVLDKLLLPGRLVIVCLPEIGRLAAVAVLLKLTVDGNSKNMALLLSVVDDQQVTEHEKQKRDRFTRMPQEEQQEICETSLLQCAAFYDQVRRIGTVVDSIPLSRLIAVCQKAMKIDPLAIIDDMKTRNYPRNRTKSPDQAVLKLIGEIDNIAANWDSTKKGNVKLPGQDIQVNDVEMFQKLRYLNDLRNLLINDANFACQRCSLFQEHFTYIHDKRNLQGKCDELRLKLSTGGLLLSQDYSDRIKLLRRLNYIDDSNLVSLKGRVACEIHHQELLITELMLDNKFHYRSTAEIAAMLSVTTCQHRLREGECRKDKEGEAIQTPPVLEELKDDIIEVCNRIGRIQRECGVKDVDISEELSFGLMHAVYEWASSMPFAEIMQLTDAQEGLIVRCIQRLDELCHDIRNAARLVGDPTLYEKMDDTSAAIRRDIVFAASLYTVLD
;
A
#
# COMPACT_ATOMS: atom_id res chain seq x y z
N MET A 1 2.07 -1.14 -25.87
CA MET A 1 0.81 -1.72 -26.38
C MET A 1 -0.31 -1.55 -25.36
N ILE A 2 -0.25 -2.20 -24.18
CA ILE A 2 -1.31 -2.10 -23.14
C ILE A 2 -1.59 -0.64 -22.72
N ALA A 3 -0.57 0.17 -22.43
CA ALA A 3 -0.76 1.58 -22.03
C ALA A 3 -1.57 2.40 -23.06
N SER A 4 -1.24 2.30 -24.35
CA SER A 4 -1.95 2.99 -25.44
C SER A 4 -3.39 2.50 -25.63
N PHE A 5 -3.67 1.22 -25.36
CA PHE A 5 -5.04 0.69 -25.36
C PHE A 5 -5.86 1.22 -24.16
N VAL A 6 -5.22 1.38 -22.99
CA VAL A 6 -5.84 1.99 -21.80
C VAL A 6 -6.06 3.50 -22.00
N GLU A 7 -5.16 4.21 -22.67
CA GLU A 7 -5.34 5.62 -23.05
C GLU A 7 -6.56 5.79 -23.97
N TYR A 8 -6.66 4.98 -25.03
CA TYR A 8 -7.80 4.99 -25.95
C TYR A 8 -9.13 4.75 -25.23
N LEU A 9 -9.22 3.69 -24.41
CA LEU A 9 -10.43 3.38 -23.63
C LEU A 9 -10.77 4.46 -22.60
N THR A 10 -9.75 5.11 -22.01
CA THR A 10 -9.94 6.23 -21.08
C THR A 10 -10.56 7.44 -21.79
N GLU A 11 -10.05 7.80 -22.96
CA GLU A 11 -10.60 8.91 -23.76
C GLU A 11 -12.02 8.58 -24.23
N GLU A 12 -12.28 7.36 -24.71
CA GLU A 12 -13.60 6.91 -25.14
C GLU A 12 -14.62 6.95 -23.98
N LEU A 13 -14.28 6.46 -22.79
CA LEU A 13 -15.12 6.52 -21.59
C LEU A 13 -15.43 7.96 -21.14
N LEU A 14 -14.46 8.88 -21.27
CA LEU A 14 -14.64 10.29 -20.92
C LEU A 14 -15.45 11.07 -21.98
N LEU A 15 -15.34 10.69 -23.26
CA LEU A 15 -16.14 11.23 -24.37
C LEU A 15 -17.59 10.74 -24.36
N LEU A 16 -17.83 9.51 -23.87
CA LEU A 16 -19.18 8.95 -23.66
C LEU A 16 -19.98 9.74 -22.61
N LYS A 17 -19.30 10.32 -21.59
CA LYS A 17 -19.89 11.31 -20.68
C LYS A 17 -19.85 12.72 -21.31
N LYS A 18 -20.82 12.98 -22.19
CA LYS A 18 -21.15 14.34 -22.66
C LYS A 18 -21.70 15.19 -21.50
N ASP A 19 -21.23 16.42 -21.42
CA ASP A 19 -21.66 17.35 -20.38
C ASP A 19 -23.15 17.76 -20.57
N PRO A 20 -23.93 17.88 -19.48
CA PRO A 20 -25.33 18.29 -19.55
C PRO A 20 -25.53 19.61 -20.28
N ASP A 21 -26.54 19.67 -21.14
CA ASP A 21 -26.91 20.90 -21.87
C ASP A 21 -27.57 21.91 -20.92
N CYS A 22 -26.72 22.67 -20.21
CA CYS A 22 -27.16 23.64 -19.22
C CYS A 22 -26.26 24.88 -19.22
N THR A 23 -26.71 25.95 -19.87
CA THR A 23 -26.01 27.25 -19.94
C THR A 23 -25.76 27.92 -18.59
N THR A 24 -26.46 27.53 -17.53
CA THR A 24 -26.26 28.05 -16.16
C THR A 24 -25.14 27.32 -15.41
N CYS A 25 -24.90 26.05 -15.72
CA CYS A 25 -23.81 25.25 -15.13
C CYS A 25 -22.55 25.25 -16.01
N PHE A 26 -22.71 25.34 -17.32
CA PHE A 26 -21.66 25.41 -18.33
C PHE A 26 -21.80 26.71 -19.13
N PRO A 27 -21.53 27.88 -18.51
CA PRO A 27 -21.54 29.15 -19.21
C PRO A 27 -20.35 29.23 -20.18
N THR A 28 -20.49 29.96 -21.27
CA THR A 28 -19.39 30.23 -22.21
C THR A 28 -18.36 31.23 -21.65
N GLU A 29 -18.76 32.06 -20.69
CA GLU A 29 -17.92 33.03 -19.99
C GLU A 29 -18.28 33.05 -18.49
N GLY A 30 -17.27 33.08 -17.62
CA GLY A 30 -17.44 33.02 -16.16
C GLY A 30 -17.24 31.63 -15.57
N ASN A 31 -17.38 31.50 -14.25
CA ASN A 31 -17.09 30.25 -13.54
C ASN A 31 -18.18 29.20 -13.77
N SER A 32 -17.76 28.00 -14.14
CA SER A 32 -18.62 26.84 -14.35
C SER A 32 -18.93 26.08 -13.06
N ILE A 33 -19.81 25.08 -13.16
CA ILE A 33 -20.02 24.08 -12.11
C ILE A 33 -18.76 23.24 -11.83
N VAL A 34 -17.86 23.09 -12.80
CA VAL A 34 -16.56 22.41 -12.62
C VAL A 34 -15.66 23.23 -11.72
N ASP A 35 -15.60 24.55 -11.95
CA ASP A 35 -14.82 25.47 -11.11
C ASP A 35 -15.40 25.53 -9.68
N TYR A 36 -16.73 25.53 -9.54
CA TYR A 36 -17.37 25.39 -8.23
C TYR A 36 -16.99 24.09 -7.53
N TYR A 37 -17.01 22.96 -8.26
CA TYR A 37 -16.64 21.64 -7.73
C TYR A 37 -15.19 21.60 -7.23
N GLU A 38 -14.22 22.06 -8.03
CA GLU A 38 -12.80 22.04 -7.61
C GLU A 38 -12.55 23.00 -6.44
N ASN A 39 -13.13 24.21 -6.44
CA ASN A 39 -12.99 25.13 -5.31
C ASN A 39 -13.61 24.57 -4.02
N LEU A 40 -14.76 23.88 -4.13
CA LEU A 40 -15.40 23.22 -3.00
C LEU A 40 -14.56 22.05 -2.47
N ARG A 41 -13.93 21.29 -3.37
CA ARG A 41 -13.02 20.20 -3.06
C ARG A 41 -11.76 20.70 -2.33
N ILE A 42 -11.14 21.77 -2.83
CA ILE A 42 -10.00 22.44 -2.18
C ILE A 42 -10.41 22.90 -0.78
N PHE A 43 -11.54 23.58 -0.64
CA PHE A 43 -12.08 24.03 0.65
C PHE A 43 -12.27 22.87 1.64
N ILE A 44 -12.85 21.75 1.20
CA ILE A 44 -13.10 20.57 2.05
C ILE A 44 -11.80 19.89 2.50
N ARG A 45 -10.83 19.72 1.59
CA ARG A 45 -9.51 19.14 1.89
C ARG A 45 -8.72 20.02 2.87
N TYR A 46 -8.58 21.30 2.53
CA TYR A 46 -7.85 22.27 3.35
C TYR A 46 -8.48 22.42 4.76
N ARG A 47 -9.82 22.40 4.85
CA ARG A 47 -10.52 22.34 6.15
C ARG A 47 -10.14 21.07 6.93
N ALA A 48 -10.13 19.91 6.28
CA ALA A 48 -9.85 18.63 6.94
C ALA A 48 -8.42 18.54 7.48
N GLU A 49 -7.45 19.14 6.78
CA GLU A 49 -6.05 19.29 7.20
C GLU A 49 -5.89 20.28 8.37
N LEU A 50 -6.65 21.39 8.35
CA LEU A 50 -6.54 22.44 9.35
C LEU A 50 -7.13 22.05 10.73
N TRP A 51 -8.18 21.21 10.78
CA TRP A 51 -8.79 20.77 12.05
C TRP A 51 -7.79 20.10 13.01
N PRO A 52 -6.96 19.12 12.59
CA PRO A 52 -5.87 18.57 13.40
C PRO A 52 -4.87 19.60 13.94
N GLU A 53 -4.51 20.63 13.16
CA GLU A 53 -3.62 21.69 13.65
C GLU A 53 -4.30 22.57 14.72
N LEU A 54 -5.58 22.90 14.51
CA LEU A 54 -6.40 23.70 15.43
C LEU A 54 -6.60 23.05 16.81
N ILE A 55 -6.43 21.73 16.94
CA ILE A 55 -6.49 20.99 18.22
C ILE A 55 -5.57 21.58 19.29
N ARG A 56 -4.41 22.10 18.86
CA ARG A 56 -3.35 22.67 19.72
C ARG A 56 -3.76 24.00 20.38
N PHE A 57 -4.80 24.66 19.89
CA PHE A 57 -5.22 25.98 20.35
C PHE A 57 -6.44 25.89 21.27
N SER A 58 -6.34 26.49 22.46
CA SER A 58 -7.41 26.52 23.48
C SER A 58 -8.70 27.25 23.04
N VAL A 59 -8.69 27.90 21.88
CA VAL A 59 -9.87 28.49 21.24
C VAL A 59 -10.89 27.39 20.91
N LEU A 60 -10.42 26.21 20.47
CA LEU A 60 -11.30 25.11 20.12
C LEU A 60 -12.08 24.56 21.32
N ASP A 61 -11.42 24.46 22.48
CA ASP A 61 -12.01 23.95 23.71
C ASP A 61 -13.13 24.88 24.27
N LYS A 62 -13.08 26.18 23.95
CA LYS A 62 -14.16 27.14 24.24
C LYS A 62 -15.36 27.01 23.30
N LEU A 63 -15.13 26.57 22.06
CA LEU A 63 -16.18 26.36 21.06
C LEU A 63 -16.91 25.03 21.30
N LEU A 64 -16.14 23.95 21.51
CA LEU A 64 -16.61 22.57 21.66
C LEU A 64 -16.85 22.16 23.12
N LEU A 65 -17.68 22.93 23.82
CA LEU A 65 -18.17 22.56 25.15
C LEU A 65 -19.33 21.53 25.06
N PRO A 66 -19.48 20.63 26.06
CA PRO A 66 -20.65 19.77 26.17
C PRO A 66 -21.97 20.54 26.09
N GLY A 67 -22.95 19.97 25.38
CA GLY A 67 -24.24 20.60 25.07
C GLY A 67 -24.24 21.48 23.82
N ARG A 68 -23.08 21.74 23.20
CA ARG A 68 -23.00 22.45 21.92
C ARG A 68 -23.64 21.63 20.80
N LEU A 69 -24.50 22.25 20.00
CA LEU A 69 -24.99 21.66 18.76
C LEU A 69 -23.92 21.76 17.67
N VAL A 70 -23.75 20.70 16.88
CA VAL A 70 -22.77 20.57 15.79
C VAL A 70 -23.42 19.92 14.57
N ILE A 71 -22.84 20.12 13.38
CA ILE A 71 -23.22 19.40 12.16
C ILE A 71 -22.04 18.53 11.74
N VAL A 72 -22.29 17.24 11.52
CA VAL A 72 -21.25 16.25 11.21
C VAL A 72 -21.61 15.40 9.99
N CYS A 73 -20.56 14.94 9.29
CA CYS A 73 -20.64 13.96 8.22
C CYS A 73 -20.11 12.60 8.71
N LEU A 74 -20.97 11.59 8.68
CA LEU A 74 -20.73 10.24 9.18
C LEU A 74 -20.92 9.23 8.03
N PRO A 75 -19.94 9.17 7.09
CA PRO A 75 -20.01 8.30 5.92
C PRO A 75 -20.07 6.82 6.30
N GLU A 76 -19.52 6.41 7.45
CA GLU A 76 -19.55 5.00 7.91
C GLU A 76 -20.97 4.48 8.14
N ILE A 77 -21.91 5.40 8.37
CA ILE A 77 -23.33 5.15 8.62
C ILE A 77 -24.18 5.57 7.40
N GLY A 78 -23.55 6.15 6.36
CA GLY A 78 -24.21 6.71 5.19
C GLY A 78 -24.99 7.99 5.49
N ARG A 79 -24.52 8.81 6.45
CA ARG A 79 -25.21 10.04 6.89
C ARG A 79 -24.38 11.26 6.57
N LEU A 80 -24.87 12.07 5.64
CA LEU A 80 -24.14 13.19 5.06
C LEU A 80 -24.18 14.44 5.96
N ALA A 81 -25.35 15.03 6.23
CA ALA A 81 -25.49 16.21 7.08
C ALA A 81 -26.36 15.91 8.31
N ALA A 82 -25.74 15.52 9.42
CA ALA A 82 -26.46 15.20 10.66
C ALA A 82 -26.23 16.27 11.74
N VAL A 83 -27.33 16.80 12.30
CA VAL A 83 -27.30 17.67 13.48
C VAL A 83 -27.13 16.80 14.73
N ALA A 84 -26.13 17.11 15.55
CA ALA A 84 -25.78 16.36 16.74
C ALA A 84 -25.51 17.28 17.94
N VAL A 85 -25.59 16.74 19.16
CA VAL A 85 -25.19 17.41 20.40
C VAL A 85 -23.87 16.81 20.87
N LEU A 86 -22.86 17.65 21.10
CA LEU A 86 -21.60 17.22 21.69
C LEU A 86 -21.83 16.84 23.16
N LEU A 87 -21.62 15.57 23.50
CA LEU A 87 -21.70 15.09 24.89
C LEU A 87 -20.35 15.22 25.58
N LYS A 88 -19.28 14.77 24.93
CA LYS A 88 -17.93 14.77 25.49
C LYS A 88 -16.90 14.96 24.39
N LEU A 89 -15.83 15.70 24.70
CA LEU A 89 -14.59 15.73 23.92
C LEU A 89 -13.56 14.87 24.67
N THR A 90 -12.98 13.89 24.01
CA THR A 90 -11.91 13.03 24.54
C THR A 90 -10.60 13.35 23.81
N VAL A 91 -9.49 13.37 24.55
CA VAL A 91 -8.14 13.53 23.99
C VAL A 91 -7.49 12.16 24.01
N ASP A 92 -6.98 11.72 22.87
CA ASP A 92 -6.23 10.47 22.72
C ASP A 92 -4.94 10.75 21.94
N GLY A 93 -3.83 10.82 22.67
CA GLY A 93 -2.56 11.34 22.17
C GLY A 93 -2.69 12.76 21.59
N ASN A 94 -2.31 12.93 20.32
CA ASN A 94 -2.46 14.18 19.57
C ASN A 94 -3.86 14.34 18.90
N SER A 95 -4.77 13.38 19.07
CA SER A 95 -6.12 13.44 18.47
C SER A 95 -7.18 13.87 19.49
N LYS A 96 -8.19 14.62 19.02
CA LYS A 96 -9.40 14.93 19.80
C LYS A 96 -10.59 14.28 19.11
N ASN A 97 -11.31 13.46 19.86
CA ASN A 97 -12.47 12.70 19.40
C ASN A 97 -13.74 13.19 20.12
N MET A 98 -14.85 13.19 19.41
CA MET A 98 -16.16 13.63 19.90
C MET A 98 -17.06 12.43 20.20
N ALA A 99 -17.75 12.48 21.32
CA ALA A 99 -18.95 11.68 21.60
C ALA A 99 -20.17 12.55 21.31
N LEU A 100 -21.02 12.12 20.37
CA LEU A 100 -22.15 12.91 19.86
C LEU A 100 -23.48 12.19 20.06
N LEU A 101 -24.53 12.92 20.44
CA LEU A 101 -25.92 12.46 20.46
C LEU A 101 -26.67 12.94 19.21
N LEU A 102 -27.34 12.02 18.52
CA LEU A 102 -28.26 12.29 17.40
C LEU A 102 -29.73 11.95 17.86
N SER A 103 -30.76 12.03 17.00
CA SER A 103 -32.22 11.96 17.39
C SER A 103 -33.13 10.83 16.75
N VAL A 104 -33.19 9.58 17.28
CA VAL A 104 -33.60 8.27 16.58
C VAL A 104 -35.12 8.03 16.48
N VAL A 105 -35.57 7.46 15.35
CA VAL A 105 -36.78 6.62 15.23
C VAL A 105 -36.38 5.16 15.50
N ASP A 106 -36.91 4.58 16.57
CA ASP A 106 -36.50 3.28 17.12
C ASP A 106 -36.94 2.12 16.18
N ASP A 107 -36.06 1.71 15.26
CA ASP A 107 -36.25 0.52 14.41
C ASP A 107 -35.03 -0.41 14.50
N GLN A 108 -35.29 -1.66 14.88
CA GLN A 108 -34.29 -2.69 15.12
C GLN A 108 -33.56 -3.09 13.83
N GLN A 109 -34.25 -3.07 12.68
CA GLN A 109 -33.67 -3.45 11.39
C GLN A 109 -32.61 -2.45 10.90
N VAL A 110 -32.81 -1.16 11.19
CA VAL A 110 -31.88 -0.09 10.83
C VAL A 110 -30.57 -0.21 11.63
N THR A 111 -30.67 -0.57 12.91
CA THR A 111 -29.50 -0.62 13.82
C THR A 111 -28.50 -1.73 13.44
N GLU A 112 -28.96 -2.88 12.95
CA GLU A 112 -28.08 -3.94 12.47
C GLU A 112 -27.44 -3.59 11.12
N HIS A 113 -28.22 -3.00 10.21
CA HIS A 113 -27.72 -2.54 8.91
C HIS A 113 -26.67 -1.43 9.03
N GLU A 114 -26.81 -0.52 10.00
CA GLU A 114 -25.79 0.51 10.30
C GLU A 114 -24.51 -0.06 10.92
N LYS A 115 -24.58 -1.13 11.72
CA LYS A 115 -23.39 -1.84 12.19
C LYS A 115 -22.66 -2.53 11.04
N GLN A 116 -23.39 -3.24 10.18
CA GLN A 116 -22.81 -3.89 9.00
C GLN A 116 -22.13 -2.89 8.05
N LYS A 117 -22.72 -1.71 7.83
CA LYS A 117 -22.09 -0.62 7.05
C LYS A 117 -20.81 -0.12 7.69
N ARG A 118 -20.81 0.12 9.02
CA ARG A 118 -19.63 0.56 9.76
C ARG A 118 -18.51 -0.47 9.72
N ASP A 119 -18.83 -1.74 9.99
CA ASP A 119 -17.87 -2.84 9.94
C ASP A 119 -17.28 -3.04 8.54
N ARG A 120 -18.09 -2.84 7.49
CA ARG A 120 -17.62 -2.83 6.10
C ARG A 120 -16.67 -1.66 5.84
N PHE A 121 -17.02 -0.45 6.30
CA PHE A 121 -16.19 0.75 6.13
C PHE A 121 -14.85 0.61 6.85
N THR A 122 -14.83 0.13 8.09
CA THR A 122 -13.58 -0.07 8.86
C THR A 122 -12.66 -1.13 8.24
N ARG A 123 -13.18 -2.05 7.43
CA ARG A 123 -12.40 -3.07 6.69
C ARG A 123 -11.88 -2.59 5.33
N MET A 124 -12.32 -1.42 4.83
CA MET A 124 -11.80 -0.85 3.58
C MET A 124 -10.39 -0.26 3.77
N PRO A 125 -9.55 -0.22 2.71
CA PRO A 125 -8.29 0.52 2.72
C PRO A 125 -8.49 2.00 3.11
N GLN A 126 -7.48 2.60 3.75
CA GLN A 126 -7.57 3.99 4.22
C GLN A 126 -7.80 5.01 3.08
N GLU A 127 -7.27 4.73 1.90
CA GLU A 127 -7.46 5.56 0.69
C GLU A 127 -8.93 5.56 0.24
N GLU A 128 -9.57 4.39 0.17
CA GLU A 128 -11.01 4.24 -0.16
C GLU A 128 -11.88 4.90 0.91
N GLN A 129 -11.53 4.77 2.20
CA GLN A 129 -12.20 5.49 3.29
C GLN A 129 -12.10 7.01 3.12
N GLN A 130 -10.94 7.54 2.70
CA GLN A 130 -10.75 8.97 2.44
C GLN A 130 -11.55 9.45 1.22
N GLU A 131 -11.53 8.70 0.10
CA GLU A 131 -12.31 9.00 -1.10
C GLU A 131 -13.82 9.08 -0.77
N ILE A 132 -14.34 8.12 -0.01
CA ILE A 132 -15.74 8.11 0.44
C ILE A 132 -16.02 9.29 1.38
N CYS A 133 -15.10 9.66 2.28
CA CYS A 133 -15.27 10.83 3.16
C CYS A 133 -15.30 12.15 2.38
N GLU A 134 -14.39 12.34 1.43
CA GLU A 134 -14.30 13.54 0.58
C GLU A 134 -15.55 13.67 -0.30
N THR A 135 -15.91 12.58 -0.99
CA THR A 135 -17.16 12.43 -1.75
C THR A 135 -18.39 12.78 -0.92
N SER A 136 -18.49 12.21 0.27
CA SER A 136 -19.60 12.44 1.18
C SER A 136 -19.66 13.93 1.57
N LEU A 137 -18.55 14.53 1.97
CA LEU A 137 -18.48 15.96 2.33
C LEU A 137 -18.80 16.89 1.16
N LEU A 138 -18.40 16.55 -0.07
CA LEU A 138 -18.76 17.28 -1.30
C LEU A 138 -20.27 17.25 -1.51
N GLN A 139 -20.88 16.07 -1.43
CA GLN A 139 -22.33 15.90 -1.53
C GLN A 139 -23.08 16.60 -0.38
N CYS A 140 -22.54 16.61 0.85
CA CYS A 140 -23.11 17.39 1.97
C CYS A 140 -23.19 18.87 1.64
N ALA A 141 -22.10 19.43 1.10
CA ALA A 141 -21.97 20.86 0.86
C ALA A 141 -22.76 21.32 -0.37
N ALA A 142 -23.01 20.42 -1.33
CA ALA A 142 -23.86 20.68 -2.49
C ALA A 142 -25.35 20.42 -2.21
N PHE A 143 -25.70 19.38 -1.44
CA PHE A 143 -27.08 18.88 -1.30
C PHE A 143 -27.52 18.88 0.17
N TYR A 144 -27.99 20.04 0.64
CA TYR A 144 -28.50 20.24 1.99
C TYR A 144 -29.99 19.85 2.15
N ASP A 145 -30.46 18.81 1.45
CA ASP A 145 -31.88 18.42 1.50
C ASP A 145 -32.17 17.29 2.51
N GLN A 146 -33.23 17.51 3.30
CA GLN A 146 -33.82 16.61 4.29
C GLN A 146 -32.89 16.11 5.42
N VAL A 147 -32.74 16.94 6.47
CA VAL A 147 -32.26 16.46 7.79
C VAL A 147 -33.29 15.49 8.38
N ARG A 148 -33.12 14.19 8.11
CA ARG A 148 -33.93 13.15 8.71
C ARG A 148 -33.56 12.99 10.19
N ARG A 149 -34.58 13.10 11.04
CA ARG A 149 -34.58 12.67 12.45
C ARG A 149 -33.96 11.26 12.51
N ILE A 150 -32.70 11.12 12.96
CA ILE A 150 -32.00 9.88 13.40
C ILE A 150 -30.47 10.20 13.67
N GLY A 151 -29.79 9.74 14.75
CA GLY A 151 -30.41 9.10 15.90
C GLY A 151 -29.73 8.67 17.24
N THR A 152 -28.47 8.26 17.31
CA THR A 152 -27.83 7.48 18.39
C THR A 152 -26.74 8.27 19.16
N VAL A 153 -26.24 7.76 20.30
CA VAL A 153 -24.92 8.17 20.80
C VAL A 153 -23.85 7.47 19.96
N VAL A 154 -23.00 8.26 19.32
CA VAL A 154 -21.85 7.79 18.54
C VAL A 154 -20.58 8.32 19.18
N ASP A 155 -19.81 7.41 19.77
CA ASP A 155 -18.51 7.69 20.37
C ASP A 155 -17.38 7.67 19.33
N SER A 156 -16.25 8.30 19.67
CA SER A 156 -14.99 8.27 18.92
C SER A 156 -15.03 8.87 17.49
N ILE A 157 -15.81 9.94 17.26
CA ILE A 157 -15.83 10.64 15.97
C ILE A 157 -14.66 11.64 15.87
N PRO A 158 -13.78 11.58 14.87
CA PRO A 158 -12.67 12.53 14.73
C PRO A 158 -13.14 13.91 14.23
N LEU A 159 -12.44 14.97 14.64
CA LEU A 159 -12.79 16.36 14.31
C LEU A 159 -12.81 16.69 12.81
N SER A 160 -12.12 15.95 11.95
CA SER A 160 -12.17 16.14 10.49
C SER A 160 -13.60 16.03 9.92
N ARG A 161 -14.47 15.27 10.60
CA ARG A 161 -15.89 15.05 10.27
C ARG A 161 -16.82 16.18 10.72
N LEU A 162 -16.31 17.17 11.44
CA LEU A 162 -17.06 18.34 11.90
C LEU A 162 -17.28 19.35 10.76
N ILE A 163 -18.50 19.41 10.23
CA ILE A 163 -18.85 20.37 9.18
C ILE A 163 -19.05 21.77 9.78
N ALA A 164 -19.82 21.86 10.88
CA ALA A 164 -20.20 23.14 11.50
C ALA A 164 -20.34 23.07 13.03
N VAL A 165 -20.23 24.21 13.69
CA VAL A 165 -20.59 24.38 15.11
C VAL A 165 -21.75 25.37 15.21
N CYS A 166 -22.86 25.01 15.84
CA CYS A 166 -24.04 25.87 15.94
C CYS A 166 -23.91 26.88 17.08
N GLN A 167 -24.65 28.00 17.00
CA GLN A 167 -24.62 29.03 18.06
C GLN A 167 -25.23 28.50 19.37
N LYS A 168 -26.37 27.81 19.25
CA LYS A 168 -27.13 27.26 20.38
C LYS A 168 -26.33 26.17 21.10
N ALA A 169 -26.28 26.28 22.43
CA ALA A 169 -25.88 25.21 23.33
C ALA A 169 -27.03 24.91 24.28
N MET A 170 -27.24 23.63 24.57
CA MET A 170 -28.27 23.14 25.48
C MET A 170 -27.64 22.77 26.81
N LYS A 171 -28.34 23.03 27.92
CA LYS A 171 -27.89 22.55 29.24
C LYS A 171 -28.17 21.06 29.32
N ILE A 172 -27.12 20.25 29.33
CA ILE A 172 -27.18 18.79 29.43
C ILE A 172 -26.35 18.31 30.63
N ASP A 173 -26.71 17.14 31.16
CA ASP A 173 -25.80 16.30 31.93
C ASP A 173 -25.27 15.19 31.00
N PRO A 174 -24.01 15.28 30.52
CA PRO A 174 -23.47 14.27 29.62
C PRO A 174 -23.35 12.88 30.25
N LEU A 175 -23.12 12.79 31.57
CA LEU A 175 -22.91 11.52 32.24
C LEU A 175 -24.23 10.77 32.37
N ALA A 176 -25.31 11.45 32.77
CA ALA A 176 -26.65 10.88 32.81
C ALA A 176 -27.11 10.36 31.43
N ILE A 177 -26.87 11.13 30.36
CA ILE A 177 -27.23 10.73 28.98
C ILE A 177 -26.42 9.51 28.52
N ILE A 178 -25.12 9.48 28.82
CA ILE A 178 -24.26 8.35 28.45
C ILE A 178 -24.63 7.09 29.24
N ASP A 179 -25.03 7.22 30.51
CA ASP A 179 -25.41 6.08 31.36
C ASP A 179 -26.80 5.51 31.00
N ASP A 180 -27.82 6.35 30.76
CA ASP A 180 -29.13 5.90 30.24
C ASP A 180 -28.95 5.09 28.95
N MET A 181 -28.17 5.60 28.00
CA MET A 181 -27.89 4.91 26.74
C MET A 181 -27.09 3.60 26.95
N LYS A 182 -26.12 3.56 27.87
CA LYS A 182 -25.40 2.33 28.22
C LYS A 182 -26.29 1.29 28.89
N THR A 183 -27.16 1.68 29.80
CA THR A 183 -28.07 0.74 30.47
C THR A 183 -29.10 0.16 29.50
N ARG A 184 -29.52 0.90 28.45
CA ARG A 184 -30.41 0.43 27.38
C ARG A 184 -29.74 -0.50 26.36
N ASN A 185 -28.40 -0.49 26.23
CA ASN A 185 -27.68 -1.46 25.38
C ASN A 185 -27.82 -2.93 25.88
N TYR A 186 -28.04 -3.13 27.19
CA TYR A 186 -28.25 -4.45 27.78
C TYR A 186 -29.60 -5.07 27.34
N PRO A 187 -29.65 -6.35 26.93
CA PRO A 187 -30.85 -6.98 26.36
C PRO A 187 -32.14 -6.84 27.19
N ARG A 188 -32.03 -6.81 28.53
CA ARG A 188 -33.16 -6.71 29.46
C ARG A 188 -33.81 -5.31 29.57
N ASN A 189 -33.12 -4.25 29.15
CA ASN A 189 -33.57 -2.86 29.31
C ASN A 189 -33.99 -2.20 27.99
N ARG A 190 -33.82 -2.85 26.84
CA ARG A 190 -34.11 -2.29 25.51
C ARG A 190 -35.55 -1.79 25.33
N THR A 191 -36.49 -2.31 26.09
CA THR A 191 -37.92 -1.93 26.07
C THR A 191 -38.29 -0.77 27.00
N LYS A 192 -37.38 -0.27 27.84
CA LYS A 192 -37.64 0.91 28.67
C LYS A 192 -37.55 2.17 27.81
N SER A 193 -38.52 3.07 27.92
CA SER A 193 -38.47 4.39 27.28
C SER A 193 -37.23 5.18 27.72
N PRO A 194 -36.65 6.04 26.87
CA PRO A 194 -35.56 6.92 27.30
C PRO A 194 -36.02 7.89 28.38
N ASP A 195 -35.08 8.41 29.16
CA ASP A 195 -35.39 9.42 30.17
C ASP A 195 -36.07 10.67 29.56
N GLN A 196 -36.98 11.29 30.32
CA GLN A 196 -37.76 12.44 29.84
C GLN A 196 -36.87 13.63 29.43
N ALA A 197 -35.67 13.73 30.01
CA ALA A 197 -34.65 14.71 29.60
C ALA A 197 -34.07 14.42 28.21
N VAL A 198 -33.77 13.14 27.91
CA VAL A 198 -33.27 12.69 26.61
C VAL A 198 -34.35 12.88 25.53
N LEU A 199 -35.60 12.52 25.82
CA LEU A 199 -36.73 12.75 24.89
C LEU A 199 -36.96 14.24 24.57
N LYS A 200 -36.78 15.15 25.54
CA LYS A 200 -36.85 16.60 25.31
C LYS A 200 -35.68 17.08 24.43
N LEU A 201 -34.48 16.57 24.65
CA LEU A 201 -33.30 16.90 23.82
C LEU A 201 -33.45 16.42 22.38
N ILE A 202 -33.92 15.18 22.18
CA ILE A 202 -34.29 14.61 20.87
C ILE A 202 -35.32 15.51 20.18
N GLY A 203 -36.41 15.86 20.88
CA GLY A 203 -37.43 16.77 20.36
C GLY A 203 -36.91 18.18 20.00
N GLU A 204 -35.94 18.72 20.75
CA GLU A 204 -35.27 19.98 20.40
C GLU A 204 -34.35 19.85 19.19
N ILE A 205 -33.61 18.75 19.04
CA ILE A 205 -32.78 18.49 17.85
C ILE A 205 -33.67 18.39 16.61
N ASP A 206 -34.76 17.61 16.68
CA ASP A 206 -35.72 17.45 15.58
C ASP A 206 -36.41 18.77 15.20
N ASN A 207 -36.76 19.60 16.19
CA ASN A 207 -37.37 20.92 15.97
C ASN A 207 -36.39 21.88 15.27
N ILE A 208 -35.11 21.84 15.64
CA ILE A 208 -34.06 22.65 14.99
C ILE A 208 -33.78 22.13 13.57
N ALA A 209 -33.73 20.81 13.38
CA ALA A 209 -33.54 20.17 12.09
C ALA A 209 -34.70 20.45 11.12
N ALA A 210 -35.96 20.38 11.59
CA ALA A 210 -37.14 20.60 10.76
C ALA A 210 -37.38 22.07 10.41
N ASN A 211 -36.99 23.02 11.28
CA ASN A 211 -37.08 24.47 11.03
C ASN A 211 -35.79 25.05 10.43
N TRP A 212 -34.90 24.20 9.92
CA TRP A 212 -33.64 24.61 9.32
C TRP A 212 -33.85 25.10 7.89
N ASP A 213 -33.93 26.42 7.75
CA ASP A 213 -34.11 27.12 6.48
C ASP A 213 -32.81 27.84 6.09
N SER A 214 -32.21 27.44 4.97
CA SER A 214 -30.94 27.96 4.47
C SER A 214 -30.97 29.45 4.13
N THR A 215 -32.15 30.03 3.90
CA THR A 215 -32.30 31.47 3.63
C THR A 215 -32.09 32.33 4.88
N LYS A 216 -32.20 31.76 6.08
CA LYS A 216 -32.02 32.46 7.36
C LYS A 216 -30.55 32.42 7.80
N LYS A 217 -29.73 33.28 7.18
CA LYS A 217 -28.27 33.48 7.37
C LYS A 217 -27.75 33.65 8.82
N GLY A 218 -28.59 33.61 9.87
CA GLY A 218 -28.21 33.89 11.26
C GLY A 218 -27.84 32.69 12.14
N ASN A 219 -28.37 31.48 11.89
CA ASN A 219 -28.36 30.41 12.90
C ASN A 219 -27.23 29.38 12.77
N VAL A 220 -26.46 29.42 11.68
CA VAL A 220 -25.38 28.46 11.36
C VAL A 220 -24.02 29.12 11.50
N LYS A 221 -23.05 28.49 12.20
CA LYS A 221 -21.62 28.79 12.01
C LYS A 221 -20.94 27.61 11.30
N LEU A 222 -21.32 27.39 10.04
CA LEU A 222 -20.43 26.78 9.03
C LEU A 222 -19.27 27.76 8.87
N PRO A 223 -18.01 27.31 9.03
CA PRO A 223 -16.93 27.98 9.79
C PRO A 223 -16.87 29.49 9.52
N GLY A 224 -17.70 30.23 10.26
CA GLY A 224 -18.18 31.55 9.82
C GLY A 224 -18.28 32.58 10.94
N GLN A 225 -17.65 32.27 12.07
CA GLN A 225 -17.04 33.28 12.90
C GLN A 225 -15.53 33.11 12.70
N ASP A 226 -14.82 34.21 12.44
CA ASP A 226 -13.36 34.17 12.36
C ASP A 226 -12.81 33.63 13.67
N ILE A 227 -12.13 32.48 13.60
CA ILE A 227 -11.50 31.88 14.76
C ILE A 227 -10.32 32.79 15.09
N GLN A 228 -10.48 33.62 16.12
CA GLN A 228 -9.42 34.53 16.55
C GLN A 228 -8.31 33.71 17.22
N VAL A 229 -7.22 33.52 16.48
CA VAL A 229 -5.99 32.89 16.94
C VAL A 229 -4.90 33.96 16.92
N ASN A 230 -4.12 34.04 18.00
CA ASN A 230 -3.04 35.03 18.14
C ASN A 230 -1.76 34.63 17.39
N ASP A 231 -1.67 33.36 16.98
CA ASP A 231 -0.57 32.84 16.18
C ASP A 231 -0.69 33.27 14.72
N VAL A 232 0.41 33.78 14.16
CA VAL A 232 0.43 34.43 12.84
C VAL A 232 0.28 33.43 11.70
N GLU A 233 0.88 32.24 11.81
CA GLU A 233 0.79 31.21 10.78
C GLU A 233 -0.64 30.65 10.72
N MET A 234 -1.19 30.27 11.87
CA MET A 234 -2.56 29.76 11.98
C MET A 234 -3.60 30.81 11.54
N PHE A 235 -3.38 32.09 11.85
CA PHE A 235 -4.24 33.18 11.38
C PHE A 235 -4.24 33.29 9.84
N GLN A 236 -3.08 33.16 9.18
CA GLN A 236 -2.99 33.16 7.72
C GLN A 236 -3.74 31.97 7.11
N LYS A 237 -3.57 30.76 7.67
CA LYS A 237 -4.30 29.56 7.21
C LYS A 237 -5.82 29.73 7.36
N LEU A 238 -6.28 30.21 8.51
CA LEU A 238 -7.70 30.49 8.76
C LEU A 238 -8.28 31.58 7.84
N ARG A 239 -7.49 32.62 7.54
CA ARG A 239 -7.88 33.64 6.56
C ARG A 239 -8.07 33.05 5.17
N TYR A 240 -7.14 32.22 4.69
CA TYR A 240 -7.28 31.56 3.38
C TYR A 240 -8.51 30.63 3.32
N LEU A 241 -8.78 29.85 4.38
CA LEU A 241 -10.00 29.05 4.49
C LEU A 241 -11.28 29.91 4.43
N ASN A 242 -11.25 31.08 5.06
CA ASN A 242 -12.35 32.06 5.02
C ASN A 242 -12.54 32.67 3.63
N ASP A 243 -11.46 33.01 2.93
CA ASP A 243 -11.51 33.57 1.58
C ASP A 243 -12.09 32.55 0.58
N LEU A 244 -11.68 31.27 0.65
CA LEU A 244 -12.30 30.17 -0.09
C LEU A 244 -13.80 30.00 0.22
N ARG A 245 -14.18 30.06 1.50
CA ARG A 245 -15.58 29.99 1.93
C ARG A 245 -16.41 31.15 1.37
N ASN A 246 -15.89 32.37 1.42
CA ASN A 246 -16.57 33.56 0.94
C ASN A 246 -16.72 33.56 -0.59
N LEU A 247 -15.72 33.01 -1.30
CA LEU A 247 -15.79 32.77 -2.75
C LEU A 247 -16.96 31.83 -3.09
N LEU A 248 -17.09 30.71 -2.37
CA LEU A 248 -18.11 29.67 -2.58
C LEU A 248 -19.53 30.08 -2.17
N ILE A 249 -19.71 30.85 -1.10
CA ILE A 249 -21.03 31.27 -0.59
C ILE A 249 -21.66 32.42 -1.41
N ASN A 250 -20.89 33.08 -2.28
CA ASN A 250 -21.41 34.20 -3.05
C ASN A 250 -22.04 33.75 -4.38
N ASP A 251 -23.38 33.71 -4.44
CA ASP A 251 -24.21 33.34 -5.60
C ASP A 251 -23.90 34.14 -6.89
N ALA A 252 -23.21 35.28 -6.78
CA ALA A 252 -22.74 36.08 -7.90
C ALA A 252 -21.47 35.49 -8.57
N ASN A 253 -20.67 34.73 -7.83
CA ASN A 253 -19.44 34.12 -8.34
C ASN A 253 -19.71 32.82 -9.13
N PHE A 254 -20.78 32.09 -8.79
CA PHE A 254 -21.10 30.78 -9.38
C PHE A 254 -22.59 30.69 -9.73
N ALA A 255 -22.92 30.94 -11.00
CA ALA A 255 -24.30 30.91 -11.49
C ALA A 255 -24.98 29.53 -11.32
N CYS A 256 -24.19 28.45 -11.32
CA CYS A 256 -24.66 27.06 -11.18
C CYS A 256 -25.52 26.82 -9.92
N GLN A 257 -25.30 27.56 -8.83
CA GLN A 257 -26.07 27.44 -7.58
C GLN A 257 -27.55 27.83 -7.74
N ARG A 258 -27.89 28.58 -8.80
CA ARG A 258 -29.27 28.95 -9.16
C ARG A 258 -29.90 28.01 -10.19
N CYS A 259 -29.22 26.93 -10.58
CA CYS A 259 -29.74 25.94 -11.51
C CYS A 259 -30.76 25.02 -10.82
N SER A 260 -31.93 24.83 -11.45
CA SER A 260 -32.96 23.88 -10.97
C SER A 260 -32.50 22.41 -10.97
N LEU A 261 -31.56 22.07 -11.85
CA LEU A 261 -30.96 20.73 -11.96
C LEU A 261 -29.54 20.68 -11.38
N PHE A 262 -29.18 21.62 -10.49
CA PHE A 262 -27.86 21.67 -9.86
C PHE A 262 -27.45 20.31 -9.24
N GLN A 263 -28.41 19.59 -8.64
CA GLN A 263 -28.14 18.29 -8.02
C GLN A 263 -27.68 17.21 -9.01
N GLU A 264 -28.35 17.10 -10.14
CA GLU A 264 -28.00 16.15 -11.20
C GLU A 264 -26.67 16.53 -11.85
N HIS A 265 -26.48 17.82 -12.17
CA HIS A 265 -25.27 18.34 -12.79
C HIS A 265 -24.03 18.20 -11.88
N PHE A 266 -24.14 18.50 -10.59
CA PHE A 266 -23.03 18.35 -9.64
C PHE A 266 -22.67 16.88 -9.42
N THR A 267 -23.67 15.98 -9.32
CA THR A 267 -23.44 14.53 -9.21
C THR A 267 -22.73 14.00 -10.44
N TYR A 268 -23.15 14.41 -11.64
CA TYR A 268 -22.50 14.06 -12.90
C TYR A 268 -21.02 14.51 -12.94
N ILE A 269 -20.71 15.75 -12.53
CA ILE A 269 -19.33 16.27 -12.47
C ILE A 269 -18.49 15.50 -11.45
N HIS A 270 -19.06 15.22 -10.27
CA HIS A 270 -18.40 14.42 -9.25
C HIS A 270 -18.00 13.04 -9.78
N ASP A 271 -18.93 12.31 -10.40
CA ASP A 271 -18.64 11.00 -10.98
C ASP A 271 -17.64 11.07 -12.14
N LYS A 272 -17.69 12.14 -12.95
CA LYS A 272 -16.73 12.37 -14.05
C LYS A 272 -15.32 12.61 -13.50
N ARG A 273 -15.18 13.40 -12.43
CA ARG A 273 -13.88 13.67 -11.77
C ARG A 273 -13.31 12.45 -11.04
N ASN A 274 -14.13 11.65 -10.36
CA ASN A 274 -13.67 10.42 -9.72
C ASN A 274 -13.15 9.40 -10.75
N LEU A 275 -13.84 9.25 -11.88
CA LEU A 275 -13.37 8.41 -12.98
C LEU A 275 -12.07 8.92 -13.60
N GLN A 276 -11.95 10.24 -13.83
CA GLN A 276 -10.70 10.85 -14.32
C GLN A 276 -9.52 10.56 -13.36
N GLY A 277 -9.69 10.78 -12.06
CA GLY A 277 -8.65 10.51 -11.07
C GLY A 277 -8.19 9.04 -11.07
N LYS A 278 -9.12 8.09 -11.17
CA LYS A 278 -8.81 6.64 -11.25
C LYS A 278 -8.08 6.28 -12.55
N CYS A 279 -8.45 6.89 -13.67
CA CYS A 279 -7.74 6.73 -14.93
C CYS A 279 -6.31 7.28 -14.86
N ASP A 280 -6.10 8.45 -14.25
CA ASP A 280 -4.77 9.07 -14.11
C ASP A 280 -3.87 8.31 -13.13
N GLU A 281 -4.42 7.75 -12.06
CA GLU A 281 -3.72 6.83 -11.15
C GLU A 281 -3.28 5.54 -11.87
N LEU A 282 -4.17 4.94 -12.65
CA LEU A 282 -3.86 3.74 -13.46
C LEU A 282 -2.83 4.06 -14.55
N ARG A 283 -2.90 5.22 -15.20
CA ARG A 283 -1.87 5.71 -16.14
C ARG A 283 -0.51 5.82 -15.46
N LEU A 284 -0.44 6.39 -14.25
CA LEU A 284 0.80 6.50 -13.48
C LEU A 284 1.37 5.11 -13.16
N LYS A 285 0.54 4.18 -12.67
CA LYS A 285 0.92 2.79 -12.35
C LYS A 285 1.37 1.98 -13.57
N LEU A 286 0.80 2.24 -14.74
CA LEU A 286 1.15 1.58 -16.01
C LEU A 286 2.31 2.25 -16.75
N SER A 287 2.73 3.44 -16.35
CA SER A 287 3.86 4.15 -16.95
C SER A 287 5.20 3.55 -16.52
N THR A 288 6.19 3.59 -17.40
CA THR A 288 7.58 3.23 -17.06
C THR A 288 8.13 4.08 -15.91
N GLY A 289 7.61 5.31 -15.75
CA GLY A 289 7.91 6.18 -14.61
C GLY A 289 7.47 5.58 -13.27
N GLY A 290 6.34 4.87 -13.22
CA GLY A 290 5.88 4.17 -12.02
C GLY A 290 6.83 3.05 -11.56
N LEU A 291 7.54 2.41 -12.50
CA LEU A 291 8.58 1.42 -12.19
C LEU A 291 9.86 2.08 -11.67
N LEU A 292 10.32 3.20 -12.28
CA LEU A 292 11.48 3.96 -11.77
C LEU A 292 11.20 4.63 -10.40
N LEU A 293 9.94 5.03 -10.16
CA LEU A 293 9.47 5.57 -8.88
C LEU A 293 9.20 4.47 -7.84
N SER A 294 9.30 3.20 -8.19
CA SER A 294 9.14 2.12 -7.22
C SER A 294 10.29 2.12 -6.22
N GLN A 295 9.95 1.99 -4.94
CA GLN A 295 10.94 1.91 -3.86
C GLN A 295 11.92 0.74 -4.09
N ASP A 296 11.42 -0.38 -4.60
CA ASP A 296 12.21 -1.58 -4.90
C ASP A 296 13.28 -1.33 -5.99
N TYR A 297 12.94 -0.62 -7.08
CA TYR A 297 13.92 -0.21 -8.08
C TYR A 297 15.01 0.70 -7.48
N SER A 298 14.62 1.66 -6.64
CA SER A 298 15.58 2.55 -5.95
C SER A 298 16.53 1.75 -5.05
N ASP A 299 16.01 0.77 -4.31
CA ASP A 299 16.77 -0.04 -3.36
C ASP A 299 17.70 -1.05 -4.07
N ARG A 300 17.27 -1.62 -5.20
CA ARG A 300 18.15 -2.41 -6.09
C ARG A 300 19.27 -1.57 -6.71
N ILE A 301 19.00 -0.33 -7.13
CA ILE A 301 20.05 0.59 -7.63
C ILE A 301 21.05 0.96 -6.52
N LYS A 302 20.59 1.19 -5.28
CA LYS A 302 21.49 1.40 -4.12
C LYS A 302 22.39 0.18 -3.88
N LEU A 303 21.82 -1.03 -3.92
CA LEU A 303 22.56 -2.29 -3.77
C LEU A 303 23.66 -2.43 -4.85
N LEU A 304 23.32 -2.25 -6.12
CA LEU A 304 24.28 -2.40 -7.22
C LEU A 304 25.39 -1.34 -7.17
N ARG A 305 25.09 -0.09 -6.75
CA ARG A 305 26.14 0.91 -6.46
C ARG A 305 27.00 0.50 -5.27
N ARG A 306 26.39 0.07 -4.17
CA ARG A 306 27.09 -0.31 -2.92
C ARG A 306 28.04 -1.49 -3.12
N LEU A 307 27.71 -2.39 -4.03
CA LEU A 307 28.53 -3.53 -4.44
C LEU A 307 29.50 -3.23 -5.62
N ASN A 308 29.48 -2.00 -6.16
CA ASN A 308 30.28 -1.49 -7.29
C ASN A 308 30.01 -2.16 -8.66
N TYR A 309 28.80 -2.66 -8.90
CA TYR A 309 28.36 -3.14 -10.24
C TYR A 309 27.97 -1.97 -11.17
N ILE A 310 27.51 -0.86 -10.60
CA ILE A 310 27.30 0.43 -11.28
C ILE A 310 27.97 1.56 -10.49
N ASP A 311 28.34 2.64 -11.18
CA ASP A 311 28.91 3.84 -10.55
C ASP A 311 27.83 4.86 -10.10
N ASP A 312 28.27 5.96 -9.49
CA ASP A 312 27.40 7.06 -9.03
C ASP A 312 26.65 7.75 -10.18
N SER A 313 27.12 7.62 -11.43
CA SER A 313 26.48 8.12 -12.65
C SER A 313 25.53 7.09 -13.30
N ASN A 314 25.29 5.95 -12.65
CA ASN A 314 24.55 4.79 -13.19
C ASN A 314 25.17 4.14 -14.44
N LEU A 315 26.47 4.29 -14.65
CA LEU A 315 27.18 3.56 -15.70
C LEU A 315 27.64 2.19 -15.17
N VAL A 316 27.55 1.18 -16.04
CA VAL A 316 27.91 -0.21 -15.70
C VAL A 316 29.43 -0.35 -15.58
N SER A 317 29.90 -0.80 -14.41
CA SER A 317 31.33 -0.99 -14.15
C SER A 317 31.86 -2.26 -14.84
N LEU A 318 33.18 -2.52 -14.78
CA LEU A 318 33.73 -3.80 -15.24
C LEU A 318 33.06 -4.98 -14.51
N LYS A 319 32.89 -4.88 -13.18
CA LYS A 319 32.20 -5.86 -12.34
C LYS A 319 30.73 -6.03 -12.75
N GLY A 320 30.07 -4.94 -13.11
CA GLY A 320 28.74 -4.95 -13.73
C GLY A 320 28.68 -5.78 -15.02
N ARG A 321 29.58 -5.51 -15.97
CA ARG A 321 29.64 -6.24 -17.25
C ARG A 321 29.96 -7.72 -17.09
N VAL A 322 30.82 -8.05 -16.12
CA VAL A 322 31.19 -9.43 -15.77
C VAL A 322 29.96 -10.21 -15.28
N ALA A 323 29.11 -9.61 -14.43
CA ALA A 323 27.85 -10.24 -14.02
C ALA A 323 26.85 -10.43 -15.16
N CYS A 324 26.86 -9.58 -16.19
CA CYS A 324 25.98 -9.72 -17.35
C CYS A 324 26.25 -10.98 -18.19
N GLU A 325 27.39 -11.65 -18.01
CA GLU A 325 27.70 -12.94 -18.65
C GLU A 325 27.16 -14.15 -17.86
N ILE A 326 26.59 -13.94 -16.66
CA ILE A 326 26.12 -15.01 -15.77
C ILE A 326 24.59 -14.97 -15.71
N HIS A 327 23.94 -16.07 -16.12
CA HIS A 327 22.48 -16.13 -16.25
C HIS A 327 21.73 -16.60 -14.99
N HIS A 328 22.45 -17.06 -13.96
CA HIS A 328 21.86 -17.61 -12.72
C HIS A 328 22.73 -17.29 -11.50
N GLN A 329 22.14 -16.77 -10.42
CA GLN A 329 22.85 -16.36 -9.20
C GLN A 329 24.02 -15.39 -9.46
N GLU A 330 23.80 -14.42 -10.36
CA GLU A 330 24.82 -13.58 -10.99
C GLU A 330 25.67 -12.80 -9.97
N LEU A 331 25.07 -12.30 -8.89
CA LEU A 331 25.79 -11.62 -7.81
C LEU A 331 26.69 -12.58 -7.04
N LEU A 332 26.15 -13.71 -6.55
CA LEU A 332 26.91 -14.67 -5.73
C LEU A 332 28.11 -15.22 -6.50
N ILE A 333 27.92 -15.58 -7.76
CA ILE A 333 28.98 -16.18 -8.57
C ILE A 333 30.02 -15.13 -8.98
N THR A 334 29.61 -13.91 -9.31
CA THR A 334 30.56 -12.81 -9.56
C THR A 334 31.39 -12.47 -8.32
N GLU A 335 30.79 -12.45 -7.12
CA GLU A 335 31.54 -12.25 -5.87
C GLU A 335 32.51 -13.41 -5.59
N LEU A 336 32.08 -14.68 -5.70
CA LEU A 336 32.95 -15.86 -5.52
C LEU A 336 34.13 -15.85 -6.49
N MET A 337 33.89 -15.43 -7.73
CA MET A 337 34.90 -15.32 -8.77
C MET A 337 35.92 -14.22 -8.46
N LEU A 338 35.47 -13.01 -8.12
CA LEU A 338 36.33 -11.85 -7.87
C LEU A 338 37.05 -11.91 -6.50
N ASP A 339 36.51 -12.65 -5.54
CA ASP A 339 37.21 -13.04 -4.31
C ASP A 339 38.27 -14.14 -4.53
N ASN A 340 38.44 -14.62 -5.77
CA ASN A 340 39.36 -15.68 -6.17
C ASN A 340 39.12 -17.04 -5.47
N LYS A 341 37.90 -17.31 -4.98
CA LYS A 341 37.58 -18.55 -4.25
C LYS A 341 37.80 -19.82 -5.09
N PHE A 342 37.74 -19.72 -6.42
CA PHE A 342 38.04 -20.83 -7.35
C PHE A 342 39.53 -21.04 -7.66
N HIS A 343 40.39 -20.04 -7.42
CA HIS A 343 41.77 -20.03 -7.94
C HIS A 343 42.64 -21.14 -7.34
N TYR A 344 42.41 -21.55 -6.08
CA TYR A 344 43.18 -22.61 -5.42
C TYR A 344 42.48 -23.97 -5.39
N ARG A 345 41.24 -24.05 -5.86
CA ARG A 345 40.40 -25.25 -5.79
C ARG A 345 40.60 -26.18 -6.99
N SER A 346 40.44 -27.48 -6.80
CA SER A 346 40.45 -28.48 -7.89
C SER A 346 39.17 -28.41 -8.75
N THR A 347 39.16 -29.04 -9.93
CA THR A 347 37.96 -29.10 -10.79
C THR A 347 36.77 -29.73 -10.09
N ALA A 348 37.00 -30.78 -9.29
CA ALA A 348 35.97 -31.42 -8.49
C ALA A 348 35.42 -30.52 -7.37
N GLU A 349 36.29 -29.74 -6.70
CA GLU A 349 35.87 -28.74 -5.71
C GLU A 349 35.06 -27.60 -6.34
N ILE A 350 35.47 -27.10 -7.51
CA ILE A 350 34.75 -26.05 -8.25
C ILE A 350 33.38 -26.57 -8.70
N ALA A 351 33.30 -27.78 -9.26
CA ALA A 351 32.05 -28.44 -9.62
C ALA A 351 31.11 -28.59 -8.40
N ALA A 352 31.66 -29.01 -7.25
CA ALA A 352 30.91 -29.12 -6.00
C ALA A 352 30.37 -27.75 -5.53
N MET A 353 31.21 -26.71 -5.50
CA MET A 353 30.77 -25.35 -5.12
C MET A 353 29.64 -24.84 -6.00
N LEU A 354 29.82 -24.90 -7.32
CA LEU A 354 28.85 -24.37 -8.29
C LEU A 354 27.57 -25.22 -8.35
N SER A 355 27.61 -26.51 -8.00
CA SER A 355 26.39 -27.34 -7.89
C SER A 355 25.37 -26.78 -6.89
N VAL A 356 25.82 -26.02 -5.89
CA VAL A 356 24.96 -25.46 -4.85
C VAL A 356 23.95 -24.44 -5.42
N THR A 357 24.28 -23.75 -6.52
CA THR A 357 23.36 -22.82 -7.19
C THR A 357 22.43 -23.52 -8.19
N THR A 358 22.87 -24.61 -8.83
CA THR A 358 22.09 -25.32 -9.87
C THR A 358 21.21 -26.46 -9.32
N CYS A 359 21.46 -26.90 -8.08
CA CYS A 359 20.75 -27.97 -7.40
C CYS A 359 19.31 -27.57 -7.00
N GLN A 360 18.32 -28.29 -7.56
CA GLN A 360 16.90 -28.12 -7.23
C GLN A 360 16.39 -29.08 -6.13
N HIS A 361 17.25 -29.97 -5.61
CA HIS A 361 16.88 -30.95 -4.60
C HIS A 361 17.17 -30.41 -3.20
N ARG A 362 16.14 -30.07 -2.41
CA ARG A 362 16.32 -29.64 -1.02
C ARG A 362 16.43 -30.85 -0.09
N LEU A 363 17.45 -30.85 0.77
CA LEU A 363 17.59 -31.82 1.86
C LEU A 363 16.44 -31.68 2.86
N ARG A 364 16.02 -32.79 3.47
CA ARG A 364 15.16 -32.75 4.66
C ARG A 364 16.02 -32.45 5.88
N GLU A 365 15.58 -31.50 6.70
CA GLU A 365 16.31 -31.12 7.91
C GLU A 365 16.40 -32.29 8.89
N GLY A 366 17.61 -32.56 9.40
CA GLY A 366 17.86 -33.56 10.46
C GLY A 366 18.26 -34.96 10.00
N GLU A 367 18.31 -35.26 8.70
CA GLU A 367 18.75 -36.57 8.19
C GLU A 367 20.28 -36.62 7.98
N CYS A 368 21.02 -37.14 8.96
CA CYS A 368 22.37 -37.68 8.72
C CYS A 368 22.24 -38.89 7.77
N ARG A 369 22.56 -38.70 6.49
CA ARG A 369 22.44 -39.74 5.47
C ARG A 369 23.28 -40.96 5.84
N LYS A 370 22.67 -42.13 5.71
CA LYS A 370 23.29 -43.42 5.94
C LYS A 370 23.50 -44.16 4.63
N ASP A 371 24.59 -44.89 4.54
CA ASP A 371 24.84 -45.82 3.45
C ASP A 371 23.91 -47.06 3.52
N LYS A 372 24.16 -48.04 2.65
CA LYS A 372 23.40 -49.31 2.60
C LYS A 372 23.60 -50.20 3.83
N GLU A 373 24.60 -49.93 4.66
CA GLU A 373 24.99 -50.71 5.83
C GLU A 373 24.56 -50.02 7.15
N GLY A 374 24.16 -48.74 7.07
CA GLY A 374 23.61 -47.95 8.17
C GLY A 374 24.59 -46.97 8.80
N GLU A 375 25.82 -46.87 8.27
CA GLU A 375 26.84 -45.93 8.72
C GLU A 375 26.66 -44.56 8.06
N ALA A 376 27.08 -43.49 8.74
CA ALA A 376 26.93 -42.14 8.20
C ALA A 376 27.88 -41.94 7.00
N ILE A 377 27.34 -41.48 5.87
CA ILE A 377 28.14 -41.22 4.66
C ILE A 377 29.19 -40.16 4.99
N GLN A 378 30.46 -40.54 4.97
CA GLN A 378 31.57 -39.64 5.26
C GLN A 378 31.71 -38.63 4.13
N THR A 379 31.34 -37.37 4.38
CA THR A 379 31.62 -36.26 3.46
C THR A 379 33.09 -35.85 3.59
N PRO A 380 33.84 -35.67 2.47
CA PRO A 380 35.19 -35.14 2.51
C PRO A 380 35.24 -33.80 3.27
N PRO A 381 36.21 -33.58 4.18
CA PRO A 381 36.26 -32.37 5.02
C PRO A 381 36.40 -31.08 4.20
N VAL A 382 36.99 -31.17 3.00
CA VAL A 382 37.07 -30.07 2.04
C VAL A 382 35.68 -29.52 1.68
N LEU A 383 34.63 -30.36 1.63
CA LEU A 383 33.27 -29.89 1.32
C LEU A 383 32.70 -28.96 2.39
N GLU A 384 33.14 -29.07 3.65
CA GLU A 384 32.75 -28.13 4.70
C GLU A 384 33.41 -26.76 4.47
N GLU A 385 34.70 -26.72 4.12
CA GLU A 385 35.40 -25.48 3.75
C GLU A 385 34.75 -24.78 2.54
N LEU A 386 34.43 -25.55 1.49
CA LEU A 386 33.76 -25.03 0.29
C LEU A 386 32.38 -24.45 0.61
N LYS A 387 31.66 -25.08 1.53
CA LYS A 387 30.35 -24.62 2.01
C LYS A 387 30.48 -23.33 2.81
N ASP A 388 31.45 -23.25 3.71
CA ASP A 388 31.72 -22.05 4.51
C ASP A 388 32.12 -20.86 3.62
N ASP A 389 32.95 -21.08 2.58
CA ASP A 389 33.29 -20.07 1.57
C ASP A 389 32.05 -19.49 0.87
N ILE A 390 31.08 -20.33 0.49
CA ILE A 390 29.83 -19.90 -0.16
C ILE A 390 28.94 -19.14 0.84
N ILE A 391 28.82 -19.65 2.06
CA ILE A 391 28.01 -19.04 3.12
C ILE A 391 28.58 -17.69 3.56
N GLU A 392 29.90 -17.51 3.59
CA GLU A 392 30.56 -16.23 3.85
C GLU A 392 30.11 -15.15 2.84
N VAL A 393 30.24 -15.45 1.55
CA VAL A 393 29.89 -14.52 0.46
C VAL A 393 28.38 -14.26 0.43
N CYS A 394 27.55 -15.30 0.58
CA CYS A 394 26.09 -15.18 0.65
C CYS A 394 25.67 -14.25 1.82
N ASN A 395 26.21 -14.45 3.02
CA ASN A 395 25.96 -13.59 4.18
C ASN A 395 26.44 -12.14 3.98
N ARG A 396 27.52 -11.93 3.22
CA ARG A 396 28.02 -10.59 2.87
C ARG A 396 27.03 -9.87 1.96
N ILE A 397 26.54 -10.51 0.90
CA ILE A 397 25.54 -9.94 -0.01
C ILE A 397 24.22 -9.69 0.74
N GLY A 398 23.72 -10.69 1.49
CA GLY A 398 22.47 -10.61 2.25
C GLY A 398 22.47 -9.56 3.37
N ARG A 399 23.66 -9.20 3.90
CA ARG A 399 23.81 -8.04 4.80
C ARG A 399 23.60 -6.72 4.04
N ILE A 400 24.27 -6.57 2.89
CA ILE A 400 24.23 -5.34 2.10
C ILE A 400 22.84 -5.14 1.46
N GLN A 401 22.15 -6.20 1.03
CA GLN A 401 20.76 -6.16 0.59
C GLN A 401 19.84 -5.54 1.65
N ARG A 402 19.94 -6.01 2.90
CA ARG A 402 19.17 -5.48 4.04
C ARG A 402 19.54 -4.04 4.39
N GLU A 403 20.83 -3.68 4.34
CA GLU A 403 21.27 -2.29 4.51
C GLU A 403 20.71 -1.35 3.42
N CYS A 404 20.49 -1.85 2.21
CA CYS A 404 19.93 -1.08 1.09
C CYS A 404 18.39 -1.04 1.06
N GLY A 405 17.69 -1.80 1.90
CA GLY A 405 16.22 -1.82 1.97
C GLY A 405 15.52 -2.82 1.03
N VAL A 406 16.30 -3.63 0.29
CA VAL A 406 15.75 -4.66 -0.63
C VAL A 406 15.02 -5.73 0.19
N LYS A 407 13.81 -6.10 -0.26
CA LYS A 407 12.88 -7.00 0.46
C LYS A 407 12.83 -8.43 -0.10
N ASP A 408 13.70 -8.75 -1.06
CA ASP A 408 13.76 -10.08 -1.67
C ASP A 408 14.10 -11.17 -0.66
N VAL A 409 13.81 -12.41 -1.07
CA VAL A 409 14.15 -13.65 -0.35
C VAL A 409 15.66 -13.72 -0.12
N ASP A 410 16.07 -14.25 1.03
CA ASP A 410 17.48 -14.46 1.35
C ASP A 410 18.09 -15.43 0.32
N ILE A 411 19.20 -15.06 -0.32
CA ILE A 411 19.89 -15.87 -1.34
C ILE A 411 20.14 -17.30 -0.82
N SER A 412 20.37 -17.46 0.49
CA SER A 412 20.57 -18.76 1.11
C SER A 412 19.38 -19.72 1.01
N GLU A 413 18.15 -19.24 0.83
CA GLU A 413 16.98 -20.10 0.58
C GLU A 413 16.99 -20.71 -0.83
N GLU A 414 17.62 -20.07 -1.80
CA GLU A 414 17.70 -20.56 -3.18
C GLU A 414 18.84 -21.57 -3.39
N LEU A 415 19.81 -21.59 -2.47
CA LEU A 415 20.94 -22.51 -2.46
C LEU A 415 20.56 -23.91 -1.95
N SER A 416 21.12 -24.96 -2.56
CA SER A 416 21.01 -26.33 -2.01
C SER A 416 22.29 -27.14 -2.09
N PHE A 417 22.82 -27.49 -0.92
CA PHE A 417 23.98 -28.36 -0.74
C PHE A 417 23.68 -29.86 -0.98
N GLY A 418 22.42 -30.24 -1.29
CA GLY A 418 21.98 -31.64 -1.31
C GLY A 418 22.65 -32.57 -2.33
N LEU A 419 23.27 -32.01 -3.37
CA LEU A 419 24.02 -32.72 -4.41
C LEU A 419 25.53 -32.47 -4.39
N MET A 420 26.03 -31.62 -3.49
CA MET A 420 27.42 -31.15 -3.47
C MET A 420 28.43 -32.31 -3.42
N HIS A 421 28.19 -33.31 -2.56
CA HIS A 421 29.03 -34.51 -2.48
C HIS A 421 28.93 -35.41 -3.72
N ALA A 422 27.73 -35.61 -4.26
CA ALA A 422 27.53 -36.44 -5.45
C ALA A 422 28.19 -35.83 -6.71
N VAL A 423 28.19 -34.50 -6.83
CA VAL A 423 28.86 -33.78 -7.93
C VAL A 423 30.38 -33.76 -7.76
N TYR A 424 30.89 -33.64 -6.52
CA TYR A 424 32.32 -33.78 -6.22
C TYR A 424 32.86 -35.13 -6.71
N GLU A 425 32.21 -36.24 -6.32
CA GLU A 425 32.62 -37.58 -6.74
C GLU A 425 32.42 -37.82 -8.25
N TRP A 426 31.38 -37.23 -8.84
CA TRP A 426 31.18 -37.25 -10.29
C TRP A 426 32.35 -36.59 -11.05
N ALA A 427 32.78 -35.41 -10.64
CA ALA A 427 33.93 -34.74 -11.22
C ALA A 427 35.26 -35.47 -10.93
N SER A 428 35.34 -36.19 -9.81
CA SER A 428 36.44 -37.13 -9.47
C SER A 428 36.38 -38.47 -10.24
N SER A 429 35.55 -38.58 -11.29
CA SER A 429 35.39 -39.75 -12.17
C SER A 429 34.70 -40.99 -11.54
N MET A 430 33.98 -40.87 -10.43
CA MET A 430 33.20 -41.98 -9.85
C MET A 430 32.03 -42.43 -10.78
N PRO A 431 31.75 -43.74 -10.93
CA PRO A 431 30.64 -44.23 -11.75
C PRO A 431 29.26 -43.69 -11.32
N PHE A 432 28.35 -43.47 -12.28
CA PHE A 432 27.02 -42.89 -11.99
C PHE A 432 26.21 -43.72 -10.97
N ALA A 433 26.36 -45.05 -11.03
CA ALA A 433 25.69 -45.98 -10.11
C ALA A 433 26.18 -45.88 -8.65
N GLU A 434 27.35 -45.28 -8.40
CA GLU A 434 27.90 -45.05 -7.06
C GLU A 434 27.47 -43.69 -6.53
N ILE A 435 27.53 -42.62 -7.34
CA ILE A 435 27.04 -41.28 -6.89
C ILE A 435 25.54 -41.28 -6.56
N MET A 436 24.75 -42.13 -7.21
CA MET A 436 23.33 -42.38 -6.89
C MET A 436 23.12 -42.90 -5.46
N GLN A 437 24.14 -43.43 -4.80
CA GLN A 437 24.07 -43.95 -3.43
C GLN A 437 24.43 -42.88 -2.39
N LEU A 438 25.02 -41.77 -2.83
CA LEU A 438 25.41 -40.63 -1.98
C LEU A 438 24.26 -39.63 -1.73
N THR A 439 23.13 -39.79 -2.44
CA THR A 439 22.00 -38.86 -2.40
C THR A 439 20.65 -39.58 -2.56
N ASP A 440 19.61 -39.05 -1.93
CA ASP A 440 18.21 -39.48 -2.10
C ASP A 440 17.51 -38.81 -3.29
N ALA A 441 18.21 -37.92 -4.00
CA ALA A 441 17.71 -37.24 -5.18
C ALA A 441 17.46 -38.23 -6.34
N GLN A 442 16.33 -38.05 -7.03
CA GLN A 442 16.06 -38.78 -8.27
C GLN A 442 17.16 -38.52 -9.32
N GLU A 443 17.49 -39.53 -10.10
CA GLU A 443 18.59 -39.54 -11.06
C GLU A 443 18.48 -38.39 -12.07
N GLY A 444 17.26 -38.09 -12.51
CA GLY A 444 16.97 -36.96 -13.41
C GLY A 444 17.23 -35.58 -12.80
N LEU A 445 17.21 -35.43 -11.46
CA LEU A 445 17.63 -34.20 -10.78
C LEU A 445 19.15 -34.09 -10.74
N ILE A 446 19.86 -35.21 -10.54
CA ILE A 446 21.33 -35.25 -10.59
C ILE A 446 21.81 -34.87 -12.00
N VAL A 447 21.28 -35.51 -13.04
CA VAL A 447 21.61 -35.21 -14.44
C VAL A 447 21.33 -33.74 -14.78
N ARG A 448 20.15 -33.21 -14.42
CA ARG A 448 19.81 -31.79 -14.68
C ARG A 448 20.71 -30.82 -13.93
N CYS A 449 21.12 -31.15 -12.70
CA CYS A 449 22.05 -30.34 -11.92
C CYS A 449 23.41 -30.22 -12.63
N ILE A 450 23.93 -31.34 -13.14
CA ILE A 450 25.22 -31.39 -13.84
C ILE A 450 25.15 -30.70 -15.22
N GLN A 451 24.06 -30.87 -15.96
CA GLN A 451 23.85 -30.17 -17.25
C GLN A 451 23.80 -28.65 -17.08
N ARG A 452 23.13 -28.14 -16.04
CA ARG A 452 23.12 -26.70 -15.72
C ARG A 452 24.44 -26.19 -15.15
N LEU A 453 25.17 -27.05 -14.43
CA LEU A 453 26.51 -26.73 -13.97
C LEU A 453 27.47 -26.54 -15.16
N ASP A 454 27.31 -27.33 -16.21
CA ASP A 454 28.05 -27.18 -17.46
C ASP A 454 27.72 -25.87 -18.21
N GLU A 455 26.43 -25.52 -18.32
CA GLU A 455 25.99 -24.20 -18.79
C GLU A 455 26.64 -23.06 -17.95
N LEU A 456 26.68 -23.21 -16.64
CA LEU A 456 27.27 -22.24 -15.72
C LEU A 456 28.80 -22.14 -15.83
N CYS A 457 29.49 -23.26 -16.12
CA CYS A 457 30.93 -23.23 -16.41
C CYS A 457 31.21 -22.42 -17.69
N HIS A 458 30.32 -22.47 -18.68
CA HIS A 458 30.42 -21.66 -19.89
C HIS A 458 30.27 -20.16 -19.60
N ASP A 459 29.28 -19.77 -18.79
CA ASP A 459 29.06 -18.39 -18.34
C ASP A 459 30.30 -17.84 -17.60
N ILE A 460 30.82 -18.58 -16.61
CA ILE A 460 31.99 -18.15 -15.82
C ILE A 460 33.24 -18.09 -16.68
N ARG A 461 33.40 -18.97 -17.68
CA ARG A 461 34.51 -18.93 -18.65
C ARG A 461 34.46 -17.66 -19.53
N ASN A 462 33.25 -17.22 -19.93
CA ASN A 462 33.08 -15.95 -20.66
C ASN A 462 33.36 -14.74 -19.75
N ALA A 463 32.88 -14.78 -18.51
CA ALA A 463 33.18 -13.77 -17.48
C ALA A 463 34.70 -13.66 -17.19
N ALA A 464 35.41 -14.78 -17.05
CA ALA A 464 36.86 -14.83 -16.86
C ALA A 464 37.63 -14.16 -18.01
N ARG A 465 37.16 -14.36 -19.26
CA ARG A 465 37.71 -13.70 -20.45
C ARG A 465 37.51 -12.18 -20.43
N LEU A 466 36.41 -11.67 -19.87
CA LEU A 466 36.18 -10.22 -19.70
C LEU A 466 37.04 -9.61 -18.59
N VAL A 467 37.33 -10.35 -17.52
CA VAL A 467 38.26 -9.93 -16.45
C VAL A 467 39.70 -9.96 -16.95
N GLY A 468 40.03 -10.90 -17.85
CA GLY A 468 41.37 -11.14 -18.35
C GLY A 468 42.15 -12.18 -17.53
N ASP A 469 41.47 -13.11 -16.88
CA ASP A 469 42.08 -14.23 -16.14
C ASP A 469 42.09 -15.51 -17.01
N PRO A 470 43.23 -15.88 -17.63
CA PRO A 470 43.33 -17.10 -18.41
C PRO A 470 43.34 -18.37 -17.53
N THR A 471 43.76 -18.29 -16.27
CA THR A 471 43.87 -19.46 -15.38
C THR A 471 42.49 -19.93 -14.94
N LEU A 472 41.59 -18.98 -14.66
CA LEU A 472 40.19 -19.27 -14.39
C LEU A 472 39.46 -19.76 -15.64
N TYR A 473 39.77 -19.18 -16.82
CA TYR A 473 39.22 -19.65 -18.10
C TYR A 473 39.54 -21.14 -18.33
N GLU A 474 40.81 -21.52 -18.21
CA GLU A 474 41.26 -22.92 -18.38
C GLU A 474 40.61 -23.84 -17.33
N LYS A 475 40.58 -23.45 -16.05
CA LYS A 475 39.91 -24.22 -14.98
C LYS A 475 38.43 -24.48 -15.24
N MET A 476 37.69 -23.53 -15.80
CA MET A 476 36.27 -23.72 -16.11
C MET A 476 36.07 -24.64 -17.31
N ASP A 477 36.99 -24.64 -18.27
CA ASP A 477 37.01 -25.58 -19.39
C ASP A 477 37.33 -27.01 -18.90
N ASP A 478 38.33 -27.16 -18.04
CA ASP A 478 38.69 -28.44 -17.40
C ASP A 478 37.56 -28.97 -16.49
N THR A 479 36.86 -28.08 -15.77
CA THR A 479 35.71 -28.45 -14.91
C THR A 479 34.54 -28.93 -15.75
N SER A 480 34.22 -28.23 -16.85
CA SER A 480 33.25 -28.66 -17.87
C SER A 480 33.63 -30.02 -18.46
N ALA A 481 34.89 -30.23 -18.85
CA ALA A 481 35.38 -31.51 -19.38
C ALA A 481 35.26 -32.66 -18.38
N ALA A 482 35.54 -32.43 -17.08
CA ALA A 482 35.44 -33.45 -16.04
C ALA A 482 34.01 -33.95 -15.79
N ILE A 483 33.00 -33.08 -15.97
CA ILE A 483 31.59 -33.44 -15.76
C ILE A 483 30.87 -33.94 -17.02
N ARG A 484 31.38 -33.62 -18.22
CA ARG A 484 30.82 -34.03 -19.54
C ARG A 484 31.13 -35.49 -19.90
N ARG A 485 30.49 -36.45 -19.24
CA ARG A 485 30.65 -37.89 -19.55
C ARG A 485 29.40 -38.74 -19.38
N ASP A 486 29.48 -39.94 -19.94
CA ASP A 486 28.52 -41.05 -19.82
C ASP A 486 27.04 -40.63 -19.97
N ILE A 487 26.17 -41.14 -19.09
CA ILE A 487 24.71 -41.00 -19.13
C ILE A 487 24.21 -39.56 -19.00
N VAL A 488 25.01 -38.67 -18.41
CA VAL A 488 24.61 -37.27 -18.16
C VAL A 488 24.53 -36.46 -19.47
N PHE A 489 25.33 -36.82 -20.47
CA PHE A 489 25.38 -36.17 -21.78
C PHE A 489 25.10 -37.15 -22.94
N ALA A 490 24.32 -38.20 -22.66
CA ALA A 490 23.82 -39.11 -23.69
C ALA A 490 22.98 -38.35 -24.74
N ALA A 491 23.15 -38.71 -26.02
CA ALA A 491 22.45 -38.05 -27.13
C ALA A 491 20.92 -38.19 -26.99
N SER A 492 20.19 -37.13 -27.35
CA SER A 492 18.72 -37.14 -27.31
C SER A 492 18.15 -38.14 -28.31
N LEU A 493 17.19 -38.96 -27.86
CA LEU A 493 16.47 -39.93 -28.69
C LEU A 493 15.66 -39.29 -29.82
N TYR A 494 15.46 -37.96 -29.78
CA TYR A 494 14.76 -37.19 -30.81
C TYR A 494 15.70 -36.47 -31.80
N THR A 495 16.99 -36.38 -31.50
CA THR A 495 18.00 -35.86 -32.43
C THR A 495 18.63 -37.03 -33.17
N VAL A 496 18.02 -37.44 -34.28
CA VAL A 496 18.67 -38.34 -35.23
C VAL A 496 19.90 -37.63 -35.77
N LEU A 497 21.08 -38.18 -35.50
CA LEU A 497 22.31 -37.83 -36.19
C LEU A 497 22.31 -38.58 -37.53
N ASP A 498 21.90 -37.88 -38.59
CA ASP A 498 22.16 -38.26 -39.99
C ASP A 498 23.63 -37.96 -40.37
#